data_AF-A0A150IH63-F1
#
_entry.id   AF-A0A150IH63-F1
#
_cell.length_a   1.000
_cell.length_b   1.000
_cell.length_c   1.000
_cell.angle_alpha   90.00
_cell.angle_beta   90.00
_cell.angle_gamma   90.00
#
_symmetry.space_group_name_H-M   'P 1'
#
loop_
_entity.id
_entity.type
_entity.pdbx_description
1 polymer ?
#
loop_
_entity_poly.entity_id
_entity_poly.type
_entity_poly.pdbx_seq_one_letter_code
_entity_poly.pdbx_strand_id
1 'polypeptide(L)'
;MSYSIPEVERIAKLAFEAAKKRKKKVTSVDKANVLESSQLWRKVVAEIHKEYPDITLENMYVDNCAMQIVTNPKQFDVILTSNLFGDILSDIAGAITGSLGMLPSASIGERYALYEPIHGSAPDIAGKGIANPIATISSIGMMFEYSLKMPEINKVIEGAIERVLEEGFRTPDIAEDKSKAVNTEIITQKILDNIIL
;
A
#
# COMPACT_ATOMS: atom_id res chain seq x y z
N MET A 1 12.00 -21.65 -3.41
CA MET A 1 12.05 -20.22 -3.00
C MET A 1 12.86 -20.15 -1.72
N SER A 2 13.93 -19.35 -1.68
CA SER A 2 14.87 -19.29 -0.55
C SER A 2 14.81 -17.93 0.13
N TYR A 3 14.92 -17.93 1.45
CA TYR A 3 15.12 -16.74 2.29
C TYR A 3 16.22 -17.06 3.30
N SER A 4 17.08 -16.08 3.57
CA SER A 4 18.00 -16.10 4.70
C SER A 4 17.37 -15.41 5.92
N ILE A 5 17.89 -15.71 7.12
CA ILE A 5 17.44 -15.08 8.36
C ILE A 5 17.51 -13.54 8.27
N PRO A 6 18.64 -12.92 7.86
CA PRO A 6 18.72 -11.46 7.79
C PRO A 6 17.70 -10.82 6.85
N GLU A 7 17.33 -11.51 5.76
CA GLU A 7 16.32 -11.02 4.82
C GLU A 7 14.91 -11.00 5.42
N VAL A 8 14.59 -11.96 6.29
CA VAL A 8 13.30 -11.98 7.01
C VAL A 8 13.32 -10.98 8.17
N GLU A 9 14.43 -10.88 8.90
CA GLU A 9 14.56 -9.94 10.03
C GLU A 9 14.35 -8.48 9.58
N ARG A 10 14.98 -8.06 8.48
CA ARG A 10 14.88 -6.67 8.00
C ARG A 10 13.43 -6.29 7.64
N ILE A 11 12.70 -7.17 6.95
CA ILE A 11 11.34 -6.87 6.50
C ILE A 11 10.34 -7.00 7.64
N ALA A 12 10.56 -7.92 8.58
CA ALA A 12 9.76 -8.04 9.79
C ALA A 12 9.87 -6.78 10.65
N LYS A 13 11.08 -6.27 10.89
CA LYS A 13 11.29 -5.00 11.63
C LYS A 13 10.57 -3.84 10.96
N LEU A 14 10.64 -3.72 9.63
CA LEU A 14 9.93 -2.69 8.89
C LEU A 14 8.40 -2.78 9.08
N ALA A 15 7.84 -3.99 9.02
CA ALA A 15 6.41 -4.21 9.23
C ALA A 15 5.95 -3.86 10.66
N PHE A 16 6.74 -4.24 11.68
CA PHE A 16 6.44 -3.88 13.06
C PHE A 16 6.54 -2.36 13.30
N GLU A 17 7.57 -1.70 12.78
CA GLU A 17 7.69 -0.23 12.85
C GLU A 17 6.53 0.48 12.11
N ALA A 18 6.05 -0.07 11.00
CA ALA A 18 4.84 0.43 10.33
C ALA A 18 3.59 0.27 11.22
N ALA A 19 3.43 -0.89 11.86
CA ALA A 19 2.29 -1.16 12.74
C ALA A 19 2.27 -0.27 14.00
N LYS A 20 3.43 0.16 14.53
CA LYS A 20 3.51 1.12 15.66
C LYS A 20 2.77 2.43 15.37
N LYS A 21 2.77 2.87 14.11
CA LYS A 21 2.14 4.13 13.67
C LYS A 21 0.68 3.96 13.28
N ARG A 22 0.13 2.74 13.41
CA ARG A 22 -1.22 2.37 12.95
C ARG A 22 -2.02 1.73 14.08
N LYS A 23 -2.68 0.59 13.85
CA LYS A 23 -3.54 -0.09 14.82
C LYS A 23 -2.78 -1.13 15.65
N LYS A 24 -1.44 -1.13 15.61
CA LYS A 24 -0.55 -2.04 16.35
C LYS A 24 -0.87 -3.52 16.13
N LYS A 25 -1.16 -3.90 14.88
CA LYS A 25 -1.41 -5.30 14.51
C LYS A 25 -0.64 -5.68 13.23
N VAL A 26 0.08 -6.81 13.29
CA VAL A 26 0.76 -7.43 12.15
C VAL A 26 0.17 -8.82 11.92
N THR A 27 -0.30 -9.09 10.71
CA THR A 27 -0.61 -10.44 10.25
C THR A 27 0.53 -10.94 9.37
N SER A 28 1.31 -11.91 9.88
CA SER A 28 2.36 -12.58 9.13
C SER A 28 1.76 -13.71 8.29
N VAL A 29 1.97 -13.66 6.98
CA VAL A 29 1.37 -14.59 6.02
C VAL A 29 2.43 -15.48 5.40
N ASP A 30 2.17 -16.79 5.40
CA ASP A 30 3.12 -17.80 4.93
C ASP A 30 2.43 -19.09 4.44
N LYS A 31 3.20 -20.14 4.12
CA LYS A 31 2.71 -21.49 3.88
C LYS A 31 3.48 -22.53 4.71
N ALA A 32 3.66 -22.29 6.00
CA ALA A 32 4.53 -23.08 6.89
C ALA A 32 4.08 -24.54 7.08
N ASN A 33 2.84 -24.88 6.73
CA ASN A 33 2.35 -26.26 6.71
C ASN A 33 2.90 -27.09 5.54
N VAL A 34 3.53 -26.46 4.54
CA VAL A 34 4.06 -27.15 3.34
C VAL A 34 5.51 -26.77 3.06
N LEU A 35 5.89 -25.49 3.21
CA LEU A 35 7.18 -24.97 2.76
C LEU A 35 8.15 -24.73 3.93
N GLU A 36 9.35 -25.30 3.86
CA GLU A 36 10.40 -25.07 4.87
C GLU A 36 10.85 -23.60 4.92
N SER A 37 10.87 -22.91 3.77
CA SER A 37 11.15 -21.47 3.73
C SER A 37 10.10 -20.64 4.48
N SER A 38 8.84 -21.08 4.47
CA SER A 38 7.77 -20.47 5.28
C SER A 38 7.87 -20.83 6.76
N GLN A 39 8.39 -22.02 7.10
CA GLN A 39 8.68 -22.37 8.50
C GLN A 39 9.80 -21.49 9.06
N LEU A 40 10.87 -21.27 8.28
CA LEU A 40 11.92 -20.32 8.63
C LEU A 40 11.35 -18.91 8.82
N TRP A 41 10.55 -18.44 7.86
CA TRP A 41 9.89 -17.15 7.93
C TRP A 41 9.13 -16.97 9.24
N ARG A 42 8.22 -17.90 9.55
CA ARG A 42 7.39 -17.85 10.76
C ARG A 42 8.23 -17.84 12.04
N LYS A 43 9.30 -18.66 12.08
CA LYS A 43 10.22 -18.70 13.22
C LYS A 43 10.91 -17.35 13.41
N VAL A 44 11.49 -16.78 12.35
CA VAL A 44 12.22 -15.51 12.44
C VAL A 44 11.29 -14.34 12.79
N VAL A 45 10.09 -14.27 12.19
CA VAL A 45 9.10 -13.23 12.53
C VAL A 45 8.70 -13.31 14.00
N ALA A 46 8.49 -14.52 14.54
CA ALA A 46 8.17 -14.72 15.95
C ALA A 46 9.33 -14.32 16.88
N GLU A 47 10.59 -14.52 16.47
CA GLU A 47 11.75 -14.05 17.22
C GLU A 47 11.83 -12.51 17.23
N ILE A 48 11.66 -11.86 16.08
CA ILE A 48 11.65 -10.39 15.98
C ILE A 48 10.50 -9.79 16.80
N HIS A 49 9.32 -10.42 16.83
CA HIS A 49 8.17 -9.95 17.59
C HIS A 49 8.45 -9.74 19.09
N LYS A 50 9.41 -10.47 19.67
CA LYS A 50 9.83 -10.28 21.08
C LYS A 50 10.35 -8.87 21.35
N GLU A 51 10.88 -8.18 20.33
CA GLU A 51 11.31 -6.78 20.41
C GLU A 51 10.13 -5.77 20.35
N TYR A 52 8.91 -6.25 20.06
CA TYR A 52 7.70 -5.45 19.81
C TYR A 52 6.49 -5.94 20.62
N PRO A 53 6.58 -5.99 21.96
CA PRO A 53 5.55 -6.61 22.81
C PRO A 53 4.20 -5.88 22.80
N ASP A 54 4.16 -4.62 22.36
CA ASP A 54 2.93 -3.83 22.25
C ASP A 54 2.18 -4.02 20.92
N ILE A 55 2.73 -4.82 19.99
CA ILE A 55 2.09 -5.14 18.71
C ILE A 55 1.50 -6.54 18.77
N THR A 56 0.24 -6.67 18.34
CA THR A 56 -0.40 -7.98 18.17
C THR A 56 0.15 -8.66 16.91
N LEU A 57 0.72 -9.86 17.06
CA LEU A 57 1.15 -10.71 15.95
C LEU A 57 0.14 -11.85 15.75
N GLU A 58 -0.39 -11.98 14.53
CA GLU A 58 -1.17 -13.13 14.07
C GLU A 58 -0.44 -13.82 12.91
N ASN A 59 -0.62 -15.14 12.78
CA ASN A 59 -0.12 -15.89 11.63
C ASN A 59 -1.29 -16.41 10.80
N MET A 60 -1.21 -16.29 9.48
CA MET A 60 -2.24 -16.76 8.56
C MET A 60 -1.60 -17.49 7.38
N TYR A 61 -2.25 -18.54 6.88
CA TYR A 61 -1.80 -19.15 5.64
C TYR A 61 -2.24 -18.33 4.42
N VAL A 62 -1.41 -18.28 3.37
CA VAL A 62 -1.64 -17.43 2.18
C VAL A 62 -2.98 -17.69 1.48
N ASP A 63 -3.44 -18.93 1.43
CA ASP A 63 -4.75 -19.30 0.87
C ASP A 63 -5.91 -18.75 1.72
N ASN A 64 -5.84 -18.90 3.03
CA ASN A 64 -6.83 -18.29 3.93
C ASN A 64 -6.74 -16.76 3.85
N CYS A 65 -5.55 -16.17 3.78
CA CYS A 65 -5.37 -14.73 3.67
C CYS A 65 -6.03 -14.17 2.40
N ALA A 66 -5.86 -14.83 1.26
CA ALA A 66 -6.54 -14.45 0.02
C ALA A 66 -8.07 -14.43 0.20
N MET A 67 -8.64 -15.45 0.86
CA MET A 67 -10.08 -15.48 1.16
C MET A 67 -10.51 -14.38 2.13
N GLN A 68 -9.71 -14.12 3.17
CA GLN A 68 -10.01 -13.12 4.20
C GLN A 68 -9.93 -11.69 3.68
N ILE A 69 -9.03 -11.39 2.74
CA ILE A 69 -8.99 -10.09 2.07
C ILE A 69 -10.32 -9.83 1.35
N VAL A 70 -10.89 -10.83 0.68
CA VAL A 70 -12.17 -10.67 -0.02
C VAL A 70 -13.36 -10.62 0.95
N THR A 71 -13.38 -11.49 1.96
CA THR A 71 -14.57 -11.71 2.80
C THR A 71 -14.66 -10.80 4.03
N ASN A 72 -13.53 -10.41 4.61
CA ASN A 72 -13.49 -9.53 5.78
C ASN A 72 -12.19 -8.68 5.80
N PRO A 73 -12.00 -7.77 4.82
CA PRO A 73 -10.75 -7.00 4.69
C PRO A 73 -10.47 -6.08 5.88
N LYS A 74 -11.51 -5.64 6.60
CA LYS A 74 -11.37 -4.68 7.71
C LYS A 74 -10.63 -5.23 8.94
N GLN A 75 -10.38 -6.54 8.99
CA GLN A 75 -9.63 -7.17 10.09
C GLN A 75 -8.12 -6.91 10.05
N PHE A 76 -7.60 -6.48 8.89
CA PHE A 76 -6.17 -6.27 8.67
C PHE A 76 -5.72 -4.85 9.03
N ASP A 77 -4.49 -4.74 9.49
CA ASP A 77 -3.77 -3.46 9.66
C ASP A 77 -2.49 -3.47 8.82
N VAL A 78 -1.49 -4.26 9.22
CA VAL A 78 -0.28 -4.53 8.44
C VAL A 78 -0.22 -6.01 8.07
N ILE A 79 -0.06 -6.30 6.79
CA ILE A 79 0.21 -7.66 6.28
C ILE A 79 1.70 -7.76 5.96
N LEU A 80 2.37 -8.74 6.56
CA LEU A 80 3.78 -9.05 6.34
C LEU A 80 3.89 -10.39 5.63
N THR A 81 4.55 -10.45 4.47
CA THR A 81 4.63 -11.69 3.68
C THR A 81 5.85 -11.72 2.76
N SER A 82 6.12 -12.88 2.15
CA SER A 82 7.20 -13.08 1.18
C SER A 82 6.89 -12.40 -0.17
N ASN A 83 7.88 -12.29 -1.06
CA ASN A 83 7.75 -11.57 -2.32
C ASN A 83 6.59 -12.09 -3.19
N LEU A 84 6.58 -13.38 -3.54
CA LEU A 84 5.51 -13.96 -4.39
C LEU A 84 4.12 -13.86 -3.74
N PHE A 85 4.04 -14.08 -2.43
CA PHE A 85 2.76 -13.98 -1.73
C PHE A 85 2.32 -12.52 -1.61
N GLY A 86 3.25 -11.59 -1.45
CA GLY A 86 3.03 -10.16 -1.43
C GLY A 86 2.44 -9.69 -2.74
N ASP A 87 3.11 -10.00 -3.85
CA ASP A 87 2.67 -9.71 -5.22
C ASP A 87 1.19 -10.09 -5.44
N ILE A 88 0.84 -11.35 -5.14
CA ILE A 88 -0.52 -11.87 -5.30
C ILE A 88 -1.50 -11.18 -4.34
N LEU A 89 -1.17 -11.08 -3.06
CA LEU A 89 -2.11 -10.55 -2.06
C LEU A 89 -2.30 -9.04 -2.18
N SER A 90 -1.27 -8.28 -2.58
CA SER A 90 -1.38 -6.84 -2.81
C SER A 90 -2.26 -6.54 -4.01
N ASP A 91 -2.21 -7.35 -5.08
CA ASP A 91 -3.11 -7.20 -6.22
C ASP A 91 -4.57 -7.53 -5.86
N ILE A 92 -4.80 -8.58 -5.07
CA ILE A 92 -6.14 -8.89 -4.57
C ILE A 92 -6.65 -7.74 -3.68
N ALA A 93 -5.80 -7.21 -2.80
CA ALA A 93 -6.13 -6.06 -1.95
C ALA A 93 -6.41 -4.80 -2.79
N GLY A 94 -5.64 -4.58 -3.87
CA GLY A 94 -5.88 -3.48 -4.79
C GLY A 94 -7.22 -3.62 -5.52
N ALA A 95 -7.54 -4.81 -6.00
CA ALA A 95 -8.79 -5.09 -6.72
C ALA A 95 -10.04 -4.83 -5.86
N ILE A 96 -10.03 -5.21 -4.58
CA ILE A 96 -11.20 -4.98 -3.69
C ILE A 96 -11.44 -3.50 -3.37
N THR A 97 -10.44 -2.63 -3.52
CA THR A 97 -10.59 -1.18 -3.28
C THR A 97 -11.29 -0.47 -4.43
N GLY A 98 -11.36 -1.10 -5.61
CA GLY A 98 -12.16 -0.65 -6.74
C GLY A 98 -11.42 0.20 -7.79
N SER A 99 -10.32 0.90 -7.46
CA SER A 99 -9.51 1.59 -8.47
C SER A 99 -8.02 1.55 -8.19
N LEU A 100 -7.27 0.93 -9.12
CA LEU A 100 -5.81 0.95 -9.12
C LEU A 100 -5.23 2.36 -9.35
N GLY A 101 -5.98 3.25 -10.00
CA GLY A 101 -5.60 4.65 -10.25
C GLY A 101 -5.45 5.49 -8.98
N MET A 102 -5.88 4.94 -7.83
CA MET A 102 -5.85 5.58 -6.52
C MET A 102 -4.73 5.07 -5.61
N LEU A 103 -4.03 4.01 -5.99
CA LEU A 103 -3.19 3.24 -5.07
C LEU A 103 -1.69 3.59 -5.23
N PRO A 104 -1.09 4.26 -4.23
CA PRO A 104 0.35 4.54 -4.23
C PRO A 104 1.16 3.34 -3.75
N SER A 105 2.48 3.40 -3.95
CA SER A 105 3.42 2.43 -3.38
C SER A 105 4.78 3.05 -3.07
N ALA A 106 5.51 2.37 -2.19
CA ALA A 106 6.89 2.68 -1.86
C ALA A 106 7.72 1.41 -1.68
N SER A 107 8.85 1.35 -2.35
CA SER A 107 9.90 0.34 -2.17
C SER A 107 11.05 0.96 -1.38
N ILE A 108 11.20 0.58 -0.11
CA ILE A 108 12.17 1.17 0.82
C ILE A 108 13.38 0.25 1.00
N GLY A 109 14.56 0.73 0.61
CA GLY A 109 15.85 0.10 0.90
C GLY A 109 16.63 0.83 1.99
N GLU A 110 17.81 0.33 2.34
CA GLU A 110 18.67 0.93 3.38
C GLU A 110 19.22 2.30 2.97
N ARG A 111 19.54 2.48 1.69
CA ARG A 111 20.14 3.71 1.15
C ARG A 111 19.23 4.47 0.19
N TYR A 112 18.39 3.75 -0.54
CA TYR A 112 17.55 4.30 -1.60
C TYR A 112 16.10 3.89 -1.39
N ALA A 113 15.18 4.73 -1.85
CA ALA A 113 13.75 4.45 -1.89
C ALA A 113 13.22 4.77 -3.29
N LEU A 114 12.23 4.00 -3.73
CA LEU A 114 11.49 4.21 -4.98
C LEU A 114 10.01 4.39 -4.65
N TYR A 115 9.38 5.39 -5.26
CA TYR A 115 7.97 5.73 -5.08
C TYR A 115 7.30 5.74 -6.44
N GLU A 116 6.26 4.91 -6.59
CA GLU A 116 5.57 4.73 -7.86
C GLU A 116 4.09 4.37 -7.63
N PRO A 117 3.18 4.70 -8.56
CA PRO A 117 1.83 4.14 -8.51
C PRO A 117 1.87 2.64 -8.83
N ILE A 118 0.90 1.86 -8.32
CA ILE A 118 0.86 0.42 -8.66
C ILE A 118 0.23 0.13 -10.02
N HIS A 119 -0.50 1.09 -10.61
CA HIS A 119 -1.10 0.88 -11.92
C HIS A 119 -0.02 0.81 -13.01
N GLY A 120 -0.28 0.01 -14.05
CA GLY A 120 0.61 -0.10 -15.20
C GLY A 120 0.62 1.15 -16.09
N SER A 121 1.25 1.01 -17.27
CA SER A 121 1.45 2.10 -18.23
C SER A 121 0.19 2.56 -18.97
N ALA A 122 -0.90 1.80 -18.92
CA ALA A 122 -2.19 2.10 -19.58
C ALA A 122 -2.03 2.63 -21.03
N PRO A 123 -1.42 1.85 -21.94
CA PRO A 123 -1.01 2.33 -23.26
C PRO A 123 -2.18 2.75 -24.16
N ASP A 124 -3.36 2.20 -23.91
CA ASP A 124 -4.61 2.52 -24.61
C ASP A 124 -5.11 3.95 -24.32
N ILE A 125 -4.70 4.56 -23.21
CA ILE A 125 -5.06 5.94 -22.83
C ILE A 125 -3.89 6.93 -22.85
N ALA A 126 -2.68 6.47 -23.19
CA ALA A 126 -1.49 7.30 -23.27
C ALA A 126 -1.71 8.49 -24.23
N GLY A 127 -1.36 9.69 -23.78
CA GLY A 127 -1.50 10.93 -24.56
C GLY A 127 -2.93 11.46 -24.69
N LYS A 128 -3.94 10.78 -24.12
CA LYS A 128 -5.35 11.23 -24.18
C LYS A 128 -5.76 12.17 -23.04
N GLY A 129 -4.87 12.42 -22.08
CA GLY A 129 -5.12 13.31 -20.93
C GLY A 129 -6.19 12.80 -19.96
N ILE A 130 -6.45 11.48 -19.91
CA ILE A 130 -7.51 10.89 -19.07
C ILE A 130 -6.98 9.95 -17.98
N ALA A 131 -5.66 9.87 -17.80
CA ALA A 131 -5.06 9.09 -16.74
C ALA A 131 -5.38 9.70 -15.36
N ASN A 132 -5.55 8.86 -14.34
CA ASN A 132 -5.71 9.30 -12.97
C ASN A 132 -4.34 9.61 -12.34
N PRO A 133 -4.05 10.87 -11.96
CA PRO A 133 -2.75 11.21 -11.40
C PRO A 133 -2.66 10.94 -9.88
N ILE A 134 -3.78 10.58 -9.22
CA ILE A 134 -3.87 10.52 -7.76
C ILE A 134 -2.90 9.50 -7.16
N ALA A 135 -2.76 8.30 -7.74
CA ALA A 135 -1.80 7.31 -7.25
C ALA A 135 -0.37 7.86 -7.24
N THR A 136 0.07 8.52 -8.32
CA THR A 136 1.41 9.12 -8.41
C THR A 136 1.59 10.26 -7.40
N ILE A 137 0.60 11.15 -7.26
CA ILE A 137 0.63 12.24 -6.27
C ILE A 137 0.69 11.66 -4.85
N SER A 138 -0.06 10.61 -4.57
CA SER A 138 -0.06 9.93 -3.27
C SER A 138 1.29 9.23 -3.00
N SER A 139 1.95 8.69 -4.03
CA SER A 139 3.32 8.15 -3.92
C SER A 139 4.34 9.25 -3.59
N ILE A 140 4.15 10.48 -4.07
CA ILE A 140 4.94 11.65 -3.64
C ILE A 140 4.64 11.98 -2.16
N GLY A 141 3.39 11.88 -1.72
CA GLY A 141 3.03 11.96 -0.30
C GLY A 141 3.80 10.96 0.56
N MET A 142 3.84 9.70 0.14
CA MET A 142 4.65 8.65 0.78
C MET A 142 6.14 9.02 0.82
N MET A 143 6.69 9.69 -0.22
CA MET A 143 8.07 10.16 -0.23
C MET A 143 8.34 11.20 0.87
N PHE A 144 7.42 12.16 1.05
CA PHE A 144 7.54 13.14 2.13
C PHE A 144 7.56 12.46 3.50
N GLU A 145 6.67 11.49 3.72
CA GLU A 145 6.60 10.76 4.99
C GLU A 145 7.83 9.86 5.23
N TYR A 146 8.16 8.98 4.29
CA TYR A 146 9.13 7.92 4.53
C TYR A 146 10.58 8.37 4.31
N SER A 147 10.86 9.13 3.25
CA SER A 147 12.22 9.60 2.94
C SER A 147 12.55 10.93 3.59
N LEU A 148 11.67 11.92 3.47
CA LEU A 148 11.96 13.29 3.90
C LEU A 148 11.60 13.56 5.37
N LYS A 149 10.92 12.61 6.03
CA LYS A 149 10.50 12.70 7.44
C LYS A 149 9.59 13.90 7.72
N MET A 150 8.74 14.21 6.74
CA MET A 150 7.75 15.29 6.75
C MET A 150 6.33 14.72 6.65
N PRO A 151 5.87 13.93 7.64
CA PRO A 151 4.53 13.30 7.60
C PRO A 151 3.39 14.33 7.56
N GLU A 152 3.62 15.56 8.03
CA GLU A 152 2.66 16.65 7.92
C GLU A 152 2.38 17.04 6.46
N ILE A 153 3.37 16.98 5.57
CA ILE A 153 3.17 17.26 4.14
C ILE A 153 2.38 16.14 3.48
N ASN A 154 2.62 14.88 3.86
CA ASN A 154 1.79 13.77 3.38
C ASN A 154 0.31 14.00 3.74
N LYS A 155 0.02 14.40 4.98
CA LYS A 155 -1.35 14.71 5.42
C LYS A 155 -1.98 15.88 4.65
N VAL A 156 -1.20 16.90 4.30
CA VAL A 156 -1.69 18.01 3.46
C VAL A 156 -2.10 17.49 2.08
N ILE A 157 -1.28 16.65 1.45
CA ILE A 157 -1.56 16.04 0.15
C ILE A 157 -2.80 15.13 0.23
N GLU A 158 -2.85 14.23 1.21
CA GLU A 158 -3.99 13.34 1.44
C GLU A 158 -5.29 14.13 1.64
N GLY A 159 -5.26 15.17 2.48
CA GLY A 159 -6.42 16.02 2.72
C GLY A 159 -6.86 16.81 1.48
N ALA A 160 -5.92 17.24 0.62
CA ALA A 160 -6.25 17.91 -0.63
C ALA A 160 -6.95 16.96 -1.61
N ILE A 161 -6.45 15.72 -1.72
CA ILE A 161 -7.10 14.67 -2.54
C ILE A 161 -8.50 14.37 -2.00
N GLU A 162 -8.64 14.19 -0.68
CA GLU A 162 -9.93 13.92 -0.02
C GLU A 162 -10.96 15.02 -0.34
N ARG A 163 -10.61 16.29 -0.15
CA ARG A 163 -11.49 17.42 -0.48
C ARG A 163 -11.93 17.45 -1.94
N VAL A 164 -11.01 17.22 -2.89
CA VAL A 164 -11.35 17.17 -4.33
C VAL A 164 -12.32 16.03 -4.63
N LEU A 165 -12.16 14.89 -3.95
CA LEU A 165 -13.09 13.77 -4.09
C LEU A 165 -14.45 14.07 -3.42
N GLU A 166 -14.48 14.77 -2.30
CA GLU A 166 -15.71 15.22 -1.64
C GLU A 166 -16.48 16.24 -2.50
N GLU A 167 -15.77 17.12 -3.22
CA GLU A 167 -16.34 18.05 -4.22
C GLU A 167 -16.94 17.34 -5.45
N GLY A 168 -16.75 16.03 -5.58
CA GLY A 168 -17.33 15.22 -6.65
C GLY A 168 -16.47 15.11 -7.92
N PHE A 169 -15.25 15.65 -7.94
CA PHE A 169 -14.35 15.51 -9.09
C PHE A 169 -13.84 14.08 -9.20
N ARG A 170 -13.95 13.50 -10.39
CA ARG A 170 -13.55 12.12 -10.68
C ARG A 170 -12.90 12.04 -12.06
N THR A 171 -11.80 11.31 -12.17
CA THR A 171 -11.26 10.90 -13.48
C THR A 171 -12.07 9.74 -14.06
N PRO A 172 -11.93 9.43 -15.37
CA PRO A 172 -12.74 8.42 -16.02
C PRO A 172 -12.63 7.02 -15.44
N ASP A 173 -11.60 6.66 -14.68
CA ASP A 173 -11.50 5.36 -14.00
C ASP A 173 -12.42 5.25 -12.77
N ILE A 174 -12.57 6.34 -12.00
CA ILE A 174 -13.35 6.38 -10.75
C ILE A 174 -14.71 7.07 -10.87
N ALA A 175 -15.05 7.63 -12.03
CA ALA A 175 -16.36 8.25 -12.26
C ALA A 175 -17.44 7.18 -12.51
N GLU A 176 -18.56 7.25 -11.79
CA GLU A 176 -19.76 6.46 -12.10
C GLU A 176 -20.39 6.90 -13.43
N ASP A 177 -20.56 8.22 -13.60
CA ASP A 177 -21.01 8.85 -14.84
C ASP A 177 -19.81 9.43 -15.59
N LYS A 178 -19.35 8.72 -16.64
CA LYS A 178 -18.18 9.14 -17.43
C LYS A 178 -18.37 10.49 -18.13
N SER A 179 -19.62 10.95 -18.33
CA SER A 179 -19.89 12.27 -18.95
C SER A 179 -19.51 13.45 -18.04
N LYS A 180 -19.41 13.20 -16.73
CA LYS A 180 -18.99 14.19 -15.71
C LYS A 180 -17.52 14.05 -15.32
N ALA A 181 -16.81 13.09 -15.90
CA ALA A 181 -15.43 12.86 -15.57
C ALA A 181 -14.55 14.04 -16.02
N VAL A 182 -13.59 14.41 -15.17
CA VAL A 182 -12.59 15.41 -15.50
C VAL A 182 -11.30 14.76 -16.00
N ASN A 183 -10.53 15.51 -16.77
CA ASN A 183 -9.27 15.06 -17.33
C ASN A 183 -8.12 15.15 -16.29
N THR A 184 -6.95 14.61 -16.63
CA THR A 184 -5.76 14.58 -15.77
C THR A 184 -5.35 15.97 -15.28
N GLU A 185 -5.40 16.98 -16.16
CA GLU A 185 -4.99 18.35 -15.84
C GLU A 185 -5.95 19.00 -14.84
N ILE A 186 -7.26 18.88 -15.07
CA ILE A 186 -8.29 19.48 -14.22
C ILE A 186 -8.23 18.89 -12.81
N ILE A 187 -8.14 17.57 -12.67
CA ILE A 187 -8.08 16.97 -11.32
C ILE A 187 -6.77 17.34 -10.61
N THR A 188 -5.65 17.45 -11.34
CA THR A 188 -4.38 17.91 -10.78
C THR A 188 -4.49 19.35 -10.28
N GLN A 189 -5.06 20.24 -11.10
CA GLN A 189 -5.27 21.63 -10.71
C GLN A 189 -6.18 21.73 -9.49
N LYS A 190 -7.26 20.94 -9.43
CA LYS A 190 -8.15 20.91 -8.28
C LYS A 190 -7.46 20.45 -7.00
N ILE A 191 -6.55 19.49 -7.09
CA ILE A 191 -5.73 19.05 -5.95
C ILE A 191 -4.82 20.20 -5.50
N LEU A 192 -4.15 20.88 -6.43
CA LEU A 192 -3.29 22.03 -6.12
C LEU A 192 -4.07 23.17 -5.45
N ASP A 193 -5.26 23.51 -5.97
CA ASP A 193 -6.14 24.54 -5.41
C ASP A 193 -6.59 24.21 -3.97
N ASN A 194 -6.64 22.90 -3.64
CA ASN A 194 -7.02 22.39 -2.34
C ASN A 194 -5.83 22.15 -1.39
N ILE A 195 -4.60 22.49 -1.76
CA ILE A 195 -3.46 22.44 -0.83
C ILE A 195 -3.58 23.60 0.16
N ILE A 196 -3.74 23.26 1.45
CA ILE A 196 -3.82 24.21 2.55
C ILE A 196 -2.65 23.89 3.49
N LEU A 197 -1.72 24.84 3.63
CA LEU A 197 -0.52 24.74 4.47
C LEU A 197 -0.75 25.32 5.87
#